data_AF-A0A9P7J530-F1
#
_entry.id   AF-A0A9P7J530-F1
#
_cell.length_a   1.000
_cell.length_b   1.000
_cell.length_c   1.000
_cell.angle_alpha   90.00
_cell.angle_beta   90.00
_cell.angle_gamma   90.00
#
_symmetry.space_group_name_H-M   'P 1'
#
loop_
_entity.id
_entity.type
_entity.pdbx_description
1 polymer ?
#
loop_
_entity_poly.entity_id
_entity_poly.type
_entity_poly.pdbx_seq_one_letter_code
_entity_poly.pdbx_strand_id
1 'polypeptide(L)'
;MARITSDLALDIQPDFTSPTFEALRDCIIGGTQALHQEVAADLTTAWQQDWDNRSIAWVAQVNEDARLTAEAAQTAHEHTEHEHLHLEQETEDELQEAEKKKPKMNDFKCGMVVGDTLTPHPSQYAIHKLKSFEYMELWYFSPDSCKETSDEAKLSAEDAFGFTRVDDFITLKPVTSFKASHKAIQDHSLNWHQFDLTKNSFLLYINKLNWPEKRQWAITMFFMNIVVHPCRTEPFGECTLLLYAACIHQDWHDSLVLDNAFDISIFNLTLLKNMTEEVWNKSRLESLTEVSSSQKESQCCFQY
;
A
#
# COMPACT_ATOMS: atom_id res chain seq x y z
N MET A 1 -34.76 17.97 -52.00
CA MET A 1 -34.77 18.83 -53.21
C MET A 1 -33.40 18.73 -53.86
N ALA A 2 -33.30 18.76 -55.19
CA ALA A 2 -32.00 18.76 -55.85
C ALA A 2 -31.28 20.08 -55.54
N ARG A 3 -30.00 19.99 -55.16
CA ARG A 3 -29.17 21.16 -54.85
C ARG A 3 -28.96 21.96 -56.13
N ILE A 4 -29.20 23.27 -56.09
CA ILE A 4 -28.85 24.15 -57.21
C ILE A 4 -27.32 24.27 -57.20
N THR A 5 -26.65 23.98 -58.33
CA THR A 5 -25.17 23.94 -58.44
C THR A 5 -24.58 25.06 -59.29
N SER A 6 -25.41 25.92 -59.87
CA SER A 6 -24.99 27.00 -60.76
C SER A 6 -25.42 28.35 -60.18
N ASP A 7 -24.50 29.32 -60.20
CA ASP A 7 -24.77 30.69 -59.79
C ASP A 7 -25.79 31.34 -60.73
N LEU A 8 -26.97 31.67 -60.18
CA LEU A 8 -28.09 32.24 -60.91
C LEU A 8 -27.82 33.68 -61.36
N ALA A 9 -26.82 34.36 -60.79
CA ALA A 9 -26.39 35.70 -61.20
C ALA A 9 -25.71 35.71 -62.58
N LEU A 10 -25.31 34.53 -63.08
CA LEU A 10 -24.71 34.36 -64.40
C LEU A 10 -25.73 33.95 -65.48
N ASP A 11 -26.99 33.71 -65.11
CA ASP A 11 -28.04 33.30 -66.04
C ASP A 11 -28.56 34.53 -66.80
N ILE A 12 -28.19 34.66 -68.08
CA ILE A 12 -28.59 35.77 -68.94
C ILE A 12 -29.93 35.44 -69.57
N GLN A 13 -30.91 36.34 -69.43
CA GLN A 13 -32.20 36.22 -70.08
C GLN A 13 -32.03 36.04 -71.61
N PRO A 14 -32.51 34.92 -72.19
CA PRO A 14 -32.49 34.74 -73.64
C PRO A 14 -33.38 35.78 -74.33
N ASP A 15 -32.90 36.34 -75.44
CA ASP A 15 -33.73 37.19 -76.29
C ASP A 15 -34.71 36.35 -77.12
N PHE A 16 -35.92 36.14 -76.59
CA PHE A 16 -36.98 35.38 -77.24
C PHE A 16 -37.57 36.07 -78.48
N THR A 17 -37.17 37.31 -78.77
CA THR A 17 -37.54 38.03 -80.00
C THR A 17 -36.60 37.74 -81.17
N SER A 18 -35.42 37.19 -80.88
CA SER A 18 -34.39 36.82 -81.86
C SER A 18 -34.91 35.82 -82.92
N PRO A 19 -34.42 35.90 -84.18
CA PRO A 19 -34.75 34.94 -85.24
C PRO A 19 -34.48 33.48 -84.87
N THR A 20 -33.56 33.23 -83.93
CA THR A 20 -33.25 31.88 -83.45
C THR A 20 -34.45 31.16 -82.82
N PHE A 21 -35.40 31.90 -82.24
CA PHE A 21 -36.61 31.36 -81.62
C PHE A 21 -37.86 31.48 -82.51
N GLU A 22 -37.73 31.93 -83.75
CA GLU A 22 -38.85 32.14 -84.69
C GLU A 22 -39.62 30.84 -84.96
N ALA A 23 -38.91 29.76 -85.32
CA ALA A 23 -39.52 28.45 -85.56
C ALA A 23 -40.24 27.86 -84.33
N LEU A 24 -39.79 28.19 -83.12
CA LEU A 24 -40.47 27.78 -81.87
C LEU A 24 -41.76 28.57 -81.67
N ARG A 25 -41.73 29.89 -81.94
CA ARG A 25 -42.91 30.76 -81.89
C ARG A 25 -43.95 30.34 -82.92
N ASP A 26 -43.55 30.01 -84.14
CA ASP A 26 -44.42 29.49 -85.20
C ASP A 26 -45.19 28.23 -84.78
N CYS A 27 -44.51 27.27 -84.14
CA CYS A 27 -45.14 26.05 -83.63
C CYS A 27 -46.21 26.33 -82.57
N ILE A 28 -46.01 27.34 -81.72
CA ILE A 28 -46.97 27.73 -80.67
C ILE A 28 -48.17 28.49 -81.27
N ILE A 29 -47.93 29.31 -82.29
CA ILE A 29 -48.96 30.05 -83.03
C ILE A 29 -49.81 29.11 -83.89
N GLY A 30 -49.24 28.03 -84.44
CA GLY A 30 -49.94 27.05 -85.26
C GLY A 30 -51.16 26.38 -84.60
N GLY A 31 -51.36 26.56 -83.29
CA GLY A 31 -52.54 26.12 -82.54
C GLY A 31 -53.38 27.23 -81.88
N THR A 32 -53.04 28.52 -82.06
CA THR A 32 -53.68 29.66 -81.37
C THR A 32 -53.76 30.92 -82.28
N GLN A 33 -54.65 31.88 -82.00
CA GLN A 33 -54.73 33.17 -82.75
C GLN A 33 -53.70 34.22 -82.25
N ALA A 34 -52.61 33.79 -81.63
CA ALA A 34 -51.64 34.68 -80.99
C ALA A 34 -50.62 35.27 -81.98
N LEU A 35 -50.10 36.46 -81.68
CA LEU A 35 -49.02 37.10 -82.44
C LEU A 35 -47.63 36.64 -81.93
N HIS A 36 -46.62 36.62 -82.81
CA HIS A 36 -45.22 36.29 -82.42
C HIS A 36 -44.67 37.11 -81.25
N GLN A 37 -45.16 38.34 -81.09
CA GLN A 37 -44.76 39.23 -79.99
C GLN A 37 -45.39 38.81 -78.67
N GLU A 38 -46.62 38.30 -78.67
CA GLU A 38 -47.32 37.82 -77.47
C GLU A 38 -46.67 36.52 -76.97
N VAL A 39 -46.36 35.60 -77.88
CA VAL A 39 -45.66 34.34 -77.53
C VAL A 39 -44.25 34.62 -76.97
N ALA A 40 -43.53 35.60 -77.50
CA ALA A 40 -42.23 36.01 -76.96
C ALA A 40 -42.34 36.63 -75.55
N ALA A 41 -43.41 37.38 -75.28
CA ALA A 41 -43.70 37.95 -73.97
C ALA A 41 -44.10 36.89 -72.94
N ASP A 42 -44.87 35.88 -73.35
CA ASP A 42 -45.24 34.74 -72.51
C ASP A 42 -44.02 33.89 -72.14
N LEU A 43 -43.12 33.63 -73.11
CA LEU A 43 -41.85 32.92 -72.85
C LEU A 43 -40.92 33.70 -71.92
N THR A 44 -40.88 35.04 -72.08
CA THR A 44 -40.14 35.93 -71.18
C THR A 44 -40.70 35.86 -69.76
N THR A 45 -42.02 35.90 -69.61
CA THR A 45 -42.70 35.84 -68.30
C THR A 45 -42.48 34.49 -67.62
N ALA A 46 -42.59 33.39 -68.37
CA ALA A 46 -42.33 32.04 -67.86
C ALA A 46 -40.87 31.88 -67.42
N TRP A 47 -39.92 32.41 -68.19
CA TRP A 47 -38.50 32.40 -67.81
C TRP A 47 -38.25 33.24 -66.54
N GLN A 48 -38.84 34.43 -66.44
CA GLN A 48 -38.70 35.28 -65.25
C GLN A 48 -39.26 34.59 -64.01
N GLN A 49 -40.40 33.91 -64.13
CA GLN A 49 -41.02 33.18 -63.02
C GLN A 49 -40.17 31.98 -62.59
N ASP A 50 -39.57 31.24 -63.53
CA ASP A 50 -38.63 30.16 -63.20
C ASP A 50 -37.35 30.70 -62.53
N TRP A 51 -36.81 31.80 -63.05
CA TRP A 51 -35.64 32.47 -62.47
C TRP A 51 -35.91 32.99 -61.06
N ASP A 52 -37.06 33.64 -60.81
CA ASP A 52 -37.48 34.10 -59.48
C ASP A 52 -37.62 32.93 -58.50
N ASN A 53 -38.26 31.83 -58.93
CA ASN A 53 -38.41 30.63 -58.12
C ASN A 53 -37.06 29.99 -57.77
N ARG A 54 -36.14 29.89 -58.74
CA ARG A 54 -34.77 29.38 -58.53
C ARG A 54 -33.97 30.32 -57.63
N SER A 55 -34.12 31.63 -57.77
CA SER A 55 -33.45 32.66 -56.97
C SER A 55 -33.87 32.56 -55.50
N ILE A 56 -35.17 32.45 -55.23
CA ILE A 56 -35.71 32.23 -53.89
C ILE A 56 -35.17 30.92 -53.29
N ALA A 57 -35.18 29.83 -54.07
CA ALA A 57 -34.68 28.54 -53.62
C ALA A 57 -33.16 28.57 -53.33
N TRP A 58 -32.38 29.29 -54.14
CA TRP A 58 -30.94 29.47 -53.94
C TRP A 58 -30.64 30.27 -52.67
N VAL A 59 -31.32 31.41 -52.47
CA VAL A 59 -31.17 32.21 -51.24
C VAL A 59 -31.52 31.39 -50.01
N ALA A 60 -32.61 30.60 -50.07
CA ALA A 60 -32.97 29.69 -48.99
C ALA A 60 -31.88 28.63 -48.73
N GLN A 61 -31.29 28.05 -49.77
CA GLN A 61 -30.21 27.07 -49.66
C GLN A 61 -28.93 27.67 -49.04
N VAL A 62 -28.52 28.87 -49.47
CA VAL A 62 -27.34 29.57 -48.93
C VAL A 62 -27.53 29.92 -47.46
N ASN A 63 -28.73 30.39 -47.08
CA ASN A 63 -29.03 30.69 -45.68
C ASN A 63 -29.01 29.44 -44.80
N GLU A 64 -29.52 28.31 -45.31
CA GLU A 64 -29.50 27.04 -44.58
C GLU A 64 -28.08 26.47 -44.45
N ASP A 65 -27.29 26.51 -45.52
CA ASP A 65 -25.88 26.11 -45.49
C ASP A 65 -25.07 26.98 -44.50
N ALA A 66 -25.35 28.29 -44.45
CA ALA A 66 -24.75 29.20 -43.48
C ALA A 66 -25.17 28.86 -42.04
N ARG A 67 -26.46 28.54 -41.81
CA ARG A 67 -26.98 28.13 -40.49
C ARG A 67 -26.32 26.85 -40.00
N LEU A 68 -26.24 25.83 -40.85
CA LEU A 68 -25.61 24.54 -40.53
C LEU A 68 -24.11 24.70 -40.24
N THR A 69 -23.42 25.56 -40.98
CA THR A 69 -21.99 25.85 -40.75
C THR A 69 -21.80 26.58 -39.41
N ALA A 70 -22.67 27.54 -39.09
CA ALA A 70 -22.62 28.25 -37.82
C ALA A 70 -22.91 27.32 -36.62
N GLU A 71 -23.89 26.43 -36.74
CA GLU A 71 -24.21 25.42 -35.71
C GLU A 71 -23.07 24.40 -35.55
N ALA A 72 -22.45 23.96 -36.64
CA ALA A 72 -21.28 23.07 -36.60
C ALA A 72 -20.06 23.77 -35.94
N ALA A 73 -19.84 25.05 -36.22
CA ALA A 73 -18.77 25.82 -35.60
C ALA A 73 -19.02 26.04 -34.10
N GLN A 74 -20.27 26.33 -33.72
CA GLN A 74 -20.65 26.49 -32.31
C GLN A 74 -20.50 25.19 -31.52
N THR A 75 -21.02 24.08 -32.05
CA THR A 75 -20.89 22.75 -31.39
C THR A 75 -19.44 22.29 -31.31
N ALA A 76 -18.61 22.56 -32.32
CA ALA A 76 -17.18 22.29 -32.27
C ALA A 76 -16.49 23.13 -31.18
N HIS A 77 -16.83 24.42 -31.07
CA HIS A 77 -16.27 25.29 -30.03
C HIS A 77 -16.69 24.84 -28.62
N GLU A 78 -17.98 24.57 -28.40
CA GLU A 78 -18.49 24.04 -27.14
C GLU A 78 -17.83 22.69 -26.76
N HIS A 79 -17.60 21.82 -27.74
CA HIS A 79 -16.89 20.55 -27.52
C HIS A 79 -15.44 20.77 -27.10
N THR A 80 -14.71 21.65 -27.78
CA THR A 80 -13.31 21.97 -27.42
C THR A 80 -13.19 22.62 -26.05
N GLU A 81 -14.11 23.51 -25.68
CA GLU A 81 -14.15 24.13 -24.35
C GLU A 81 -14.42 23.07 -23.27
N HIS A 82 -15.37 22.16 -23.53
CA HIS A 82 -15.68 21.08 -22.60
C HIS A 82 -14.51 20.08 -22.45
N GLU A 83 -13.79 19.77 -23.53
CA GLU A 83 -12.59 18.93 -23.49
C GLU A 83 -11.45 19.61 -22.71
N HIS A 84 -11.25 20.91 -22.91
CA HIS A 84 -10.26 21.68 -22.15
C HIS A 84 -10.58 21.71 -20.65
N LEU A 85 -11.83 21.97 -20.28
CA LEU A 85 -12.28 21.94 -18.89
C LEU A 85 -12.11 20.56 -18.26
N HIS A 86 -12.42 19.49 -19.01
CA HIS A 86 -12.24 18.12 -18.52
C HIS A 86 -10.76 17.80 -18.29
N LEU A 87 -9.88 18.19 -19.22
CA LEU A 87 -8.45 17.98 -19.06
C LEU A 87 -7.88 18.79 -17.89
N GLU A 88 -8.30 20.05 -17.73
CA GLU A 88 -7.90 20.88 -16.60
C GLU A 88 -8.34 20.25 -15.26
N GLN A 89 -9.59 19.77 -15.20
CA GLN A 89 -10.10 19.08 -14.02
C GLN A 89 -9.36 17.76 -13.73
N GLU A 90 -9.07 16.95 -14.75
CA GLU A 90 -8.24 15.74 -14.59
C GLU A 90 -6.84 16.07 -14.10
N THR A 91 -6.20 17.12 -14.63
CA THR A 91 -4.87 17.53 -14.16
C THR A 91 -4.89 18.04 -12.72
N GLU A 92 -5.92 18.79 -12.32
CA GLU A 92 -6.08 19.25 -10.95
C GLU A 92 -6.36 18.08 -9.99
N ASP A 93 -7.21 17.12 -10.39
CA ASP A 93 -7.48 15.90 -9.63
C ASP A 93 -6.22 15.03 -9.51
N GLU A 94 -5.42 14.90 -10.57
CA GLU A 94 -4.13 14.21 -10.55
C GLU A 94 -3.12 14.90 -9.62
N LEU A 95 -3.03 16.23 -9.65
CA LEU A 95 -2.19 17.01 -8.75
C LEU A 95 -2.64 16.83 -7.30
N GLN A 96 -3.94 16.92 -7.01
CA GLN A 96 -4.48 16.73 -5.68
C GLN A 96 -4.28 15.30 -5.16
N GLU A 97 -4.44 14.28 -6.02
CA GLU A 97 -4.12 12.90 -5.67
C GLU A 97 -2.62 12.69 -5.44
N ALA A 98 -1.76 13.32 -6.24
CA ALA A 98 -0.32 13.31 -6.03
C ALA A 98 0.06 13.99 -4.70
N GLU A 99 -0.64 15.06 -4.30
CA GLU A 99 -0.44 15.72 -3.00
C GLU A 99 -0.92 14.89 -1.82
N LYS A 100 -2.08 14.23 -1.91
CA LYS A 100 -2.57 13.29 -0.89
C LYS A 100 -1.63 12.09 -0.71
N LYS A 101 -0.95 11.67 -1.78
CA LYS A 101 0.02 10.56 -1.79
C LYS A 101 1.40 10.96 -1.26
N LYS A 102 1.70 12.25 -1.06
CA LYS A 102 2.96 12.67 -0.41
C LYS A 102 2.98 12.08 1.02
N PRO A 103 4.03 11.33 1.40
CA PRO A 103 4.14 10.81 2.75
C PRO A 103 4.00 11.97 3.74
N LYS A 104 2.96 11.91 4.58
CA LYS A 104 2.76 12.91 5.63
C LYS A 104 3.88 12.72 6.65
N MET A 105 4.97 13.46 6.46
CA MET A 105 6.08 13.46 7.40
C MET A 105 5.55 14.03 8.71
N ASN A 106 5.54 13.21 9.75
CA ASN A 106 5.18 13.69 11.08
C ASN A 106 6.19 14.77 11.49
N ASP A 107 5.68 15.86 12.04
CA ASP A 107 6.52 16.95 12.53
C ASP A 107 7.39 16.45 13.71
N PHE A 108 8.57 17.02 13.84
CA PHE A 108 9.46 16.68 14.96
C PHE A 108 9.13 17.59 16.15
N LYS A 109 9.32 17.08 17.37
CA LYS A 109 9.17 17.93 18.57
C LYS A 109 10.36 18.88 18.64
N CYS A 110 10.16 20.13 18.23
CA CYS A 110 11.16 21.19 18.34
C CYS A 110 11.67 21.31 19.79
N GLY A 111 12.99 21.25 19.99
CA GLY A 111 13.63 21.32 21.31
C GLY A 111 13.88 19.97 22.00
N MET A 112 13.46 18.83 21.44
CA MET A 112 13.95 17.53 21.91
C MET A 112 15.35 17.28 21.36
N VAL A 113 16.33 17.15 22.26
CA VAL A 113 17.66 16.63 21.92
C VAL A 113 17.57 15.12 21.64
N VAL A 114 18.40 14.63 20.71
CA VAL A 114 18.63 13.19 20.60
C VAL A 114 19.09 12.67 21.95
N GLY A 115 18.51 11.56 22.42
CA GLY A 115 18.94 10.97 23.69
C GLY A 115 20.43 10.61 23.62
N ASP A 116 21.14 10.72 24.74
CA ASP A 116 22.59 10.48 24.82
C ASP A 116 23.02 9.07 24.41
N THR A 117 22.07 8.15 24.21
CA THR A 117 22.32 6.77 23.76
C THR A 117 21.29 6.32 22.72
N LEU A 118 21.78 5.69 21.64
CA LEU A 118 20.93 5.00 20.67
C LEU A 118 20.49 3.66 21.29
N THR A 119 19.22 3.55 21.68
CA THR A 119 18.69 2.28 22.18
C THR A 119 18.63 1.27 21.02
N PRO A 120 19.22 0.07 21.16
CA PRO A 120 19.06 -1.00 20.17
C PRO A 120 17.57 -1.30 19.96
N HIS A 121 17.15 -1.45 18.71
CA HIS A 121 15.75 -1.70 18.36
C HIS A 121 15.52 -3.20 18.12
N PRO A 122 14.71 -3.88 18.94
CA PRO A 122 14.29 -5.26 18.72
C PRO A 122 13.52 -5.40 17.41
N SER A 123 13.38 -6.63 16.93
CA SER A 123 12.63 -6.94 15.73
C SER A 123 11.15 -6.52 15.82
N GLN A 124 10.54 -6.25 14.66
CA GLN A 124 9.09 -5.98 14.61
C GLN A 124 8.27 -7.16 15.12
N TYR A 125 8.71 -8.39 14.86
CA TYR A 125 8.18 -9.60 15.45
C TYR A 125 8.19 -9.53 16.99
N ALA A 126 9.31 -9.07 17.57
CA ALA A 126 9.44 -8.93 19.01
C ALA A 126 8.49 -7.90 19.62
N ILE A 127 8.42 -6.73 18.99
CA ILE A 127 7.52 -5.66 19.40
C ILE A 127 6.05 -6.08 19.26
N HIS A 128 5.70 -6.82 18.20
CA HIS A 128 4.34 -7.30 17.99
C HIS A 128 3.90 -8.27 19.09
N LYS A 129 4.71 -9.29 19.41
CA LYS A 129 4.39 -10.22 20.50
C LYS A 129 4.27 -9.53 21.86
N LEU A 130 5.17 -8.59 22.16
CA LEU A 130 5.08 -7.78 23.38
C LEU A 130 3.79 -6.97 23.46
N LYS A 131 3.27 -6.44 22.35
CA LYS A 131 1.98 -5.74 22.33
C LYS A 131 0.80 -6.66 22.62
N SER A 132 0.89 -7.92 22.17
CA SER A 132 -0.12 -8.96 22.43
C SER A 132 0.04 -9.63 23.80
N PHE A 133 1.02 -9.24 24.63
CA PHE A 133 1.37 -9.90 25.89
C PHE A 133 1.75 -11.39 25.73
N GLU A 134 2.16 -11.81 24.54
CA GLU A 134 2.56 -13.18 24.25
C GLU A 134 3.97 -13.47 24.77
N TYR A 135 4.24 -14.75 25.07
CA TYR A 135 5.58 -15.21 25.42
C TYR A 135 6.59 -14.94 24.29
N MET A 136 7.78 -14.53 24.73
CA MET A 136 8.91 -14.23 23.89
C MET A 136 10.23 -14.51 24.61
N GLU A 137 11.17 -15.12 23.89
CA GLU A 137 12.54 -15.29 24.36
C GLU A 137 13.23 -13.93 24.55
N LEU A 138 13.93 -13.78 25.67
CA LEU A 138 14.68 -12.57 26.01
C LEU A 138 15.80 -12.29 25.00
N TRP A 139 16.27 -13.31 24.27
CA TRP A 139 17.29 -13.16 23.24
C TRP A 139 16.98 -12.08 22.20
N TYR A 140 15.71 -11.87 21.86
CA TYR A 140 15.29 -10.82 20.90
C TYR A 140 15.63 -9.39 21.36
N PHE A 141 15.92 -9.22 22.65
CA PHE A 141 16.31 -7.94 23.25
C PHE A 141 17.82 -7.84 23.46
N SER A 142 18.58 -8.80 22.93
CA SER A 142 20.05 -8.77 22.98
C SER A 142 20.60 -7.74 22.01
N PRO A 143 21.72 -7.08 22.32
CA PRO A 143 22.38 -6.16 21.40
C PRO A 143 22.70 -6.80 20.04
N ASP A 144 23.03 -8.09 20.04
CA ASP A 144 23.38 -8.84 18.83
C ASP A 144 22.16 -9.06 17.93
N SER A 145 21.03 -9.49 18.52
CA SER A 145 19.75 -9.66 17.79
C SER A 145 19.22 -8.32 17.23
N CYS A 146 19.34 -7.24 17.99
CA CYS A 146 18.93 -5.91 17.55
C CYS A 146 19.79 -5.39 16.38
N LYS A 147 21.11 -5.67 16.39
CA LYS A 147 22.00 -5.32 15.26
C LYS A 147 21.65 -6.12 14.02
N GLU A 148 21.47 -7.43 14.17
CA GLU A 148 21.08 -8.31 13.07
C GLU A 148 19.76 -7.87 12.44
N THR A 149 18.74 -7.55 13.25
CA THR A 149 17.47 -7.03 12.76
C THR A 149 17.65 -5.69 12.04
N SER A 150 18.50 -4.79 12.57
CA SER A 150 18.77 -3.52 11.91
C SER A 150 19.45 -3.70 10.55
N ASP A 151 20.25 -4.74 10.37
CA ASP A 151 20.91 -5.01 9.10
C ASP A 151 19.97 -5.75 8.14
N GLU A 152 19.16 -6.70 8.63
CA GLU A 152 18.08 -7.33 7.86
C GLU A 152 17.04 -6.31 7.38
N ALA A 153 16.67 -5.33 8.20
CA ALA A 153 15.72 -4.28 7.82
C ALA A 153 16.24 -3.40 6.67
N LYS A 154 17.57 -3.21 6.55
CA LYS A 154 18.18 -2.49 5.42
C LYS A 154 18.16 -3.32 4.13
N LEU A 155 18.26 -4.64 4.26
CA LEU A 155 18.31 -5.58 3.13
C LEU A 155 16.90 -5.99 2.66
N SER A 156 15.91 -5.99 3.55
CA SER A 156 14.54 -6.45 3.30
C SER A 156 13.71 -5.51 2.41
N ALA A 157 14.27 -4.39 1.93
CA ALA A 157 13.60 -3.51 0.97
C ALA A 157 13.25 -4.21 -0.35
N GLU A 158 13.88 -5.34 -0.66
CA GLU A 158 13.68 -6.13 -1.90
C GLU A 158 12.89 -7.44 -1.69
N ASP A 159 12.42 -7.73 -0.47
CA ASP A 159 11.92 -9.05 -0.10
C ASP A 159 10.39 -9.21 -0.22
N ALA A 160 9.90 -10.45 -0.23
CA ALA A 160 8.48 -10.78 -0.42
C ALA A 160 7.56 -10.08 0.60
N PHE A 161 6.50 -9.43 0.11
CA PHE A 161 5.52 -8.74 0.93
C PHE A 161 4.25 -9.57 1.18
N GLY A 162 3.75 -9.52 2.40
CA GLY A 162 2.49 -10.14 2.82
C GLY A 162 1.44 -9.08 3.17
N PHE A 163 0.17 -9.44 2.99
CA PHE A 163 -0.96 -8.63 3.41
C PHE A 163 -1.28 -8.92 4.88
N THR A 164 -1.30 -7.88 5.72
CA THR A 164 -1.63 -7.99 7.15
C THR A 164 -2.72 -7.00 7.52
N ARG A 165 -3.72 -7.43 8.29
CA ARG A 165 -4.83 -6.57 8.74
C ARG A 165 -4.42 -5.83 10.02
N VAL A 166 -4.52 -4.50 10.02
CA VAL A 166 -4.28 -3.64 11.18
C VAL A 166 -5.48 -2.72 11.32
N ASP A 167 -6.24 -2.84 12.42
CA ASP A 167 -7.34 -1.92 12.80
C ASP A 167 -8.30 -1.58 11.63
N ASP A 168 -8.69 -2.59 10.86
CA ASP A 168 -9.55 -2.56 9.65
C ASP A 168 -8.91 -2.21 8.29
N PHE A 169 -7.61 -1.91 8.25
CA PHE A 169 -6.88 -1.71 6.99
C PHE A 169 -6.03 -2.92 6.62
N ILE A 170 -5.94 -3.22 5.33
CA ILE A 170 -4.97 -4.19 4.81
C ILE A 170 -3.67 -3.44 4.52
N THR A 171 -2.63 -3.74 5.29
CA THR A 171 -1.29 -3.17 5.15
C THR A 171 -0.33 -4.17 4.53
N LEU A 172 0.45 -3.72 3.55
CA LEU A 172 1.51 -4.49 2.92
C LEU A 172 2.77 -4.39 3.76
N LYS A 173 3.30 -5.52 4.25
CA LYS A 173 4.51 -5.57 5.07
C LYS A 173 5.44 -6.69 4.62
N PRO A 174 6.77 -6.54 4.73
CA PRO A 174 7.69 -7.63 4.44
C PRO A 174 7.36 -8.86 5.29
N VAL A 175 7.25 -10.05 4.68
CA VAL A 175 6.90 -11.29 5.39
C VAL A 175 7.94 -11.64 6.46
N THR A 176 9.20 -11.27 6.22
CA THR A 176 10.33 -11.41 7.15
C THR A 176 10.11 -10.68 8.48
N SER A 177 9.36 -9.58 8.49
CA SER A 177 9.14 -8.76 9.70
C SER A 177 8.31 -9.45 10.78
N PHE A 178 7.60 -10.53 10.43
CA PHE A 178 6.75 -11.32 11.34
C PHE A 178 7.28 -12.73 11.60
N LYS A 179 8.44 -13.08 11.04
CA LYS A 179 9.00 -14.41 11.19
C LYS A 179 9.92 -14.45 12.43
N ALA A 180 9.76 -15.50 13.23
CA ALA A 180 10.72 -15.79 14.29
C ALA A 180 12.12 -16.02 13.70
N SER A 181 13.15 -15.47 14.34
CA SER A 181 14.53 -15.73 13.93
C SER A 181 14.89 -17.18 14.23
N HIS A 182 15.52 -17.85 13.26
CA HIS A 182 16.06 -19.21 13.44
C HIS A 182 17.24 -19.25 14.42
N LYS A 183 17.82 -18.10 14.76
CA LYS A 183 18.91 -17.94 15.72
C LYS A 183 18.43 -17.63 17.14
N ALA A 184 17.11 -17.58 17.36
CA ALA A 184 16.56 -17.31 18.68
C ALA A 184 17.05 -18.34 19.70
N ILE A 185 17.65 -17.84 20.79
CA ILE A 185 18.15 -18.65 21.90
C ILE A 185 17.08 -18.68 22.99
N GLN A 186 16.79 -19.87 23.50
CA GLN A 186 15.87 -20.06 24.62
C GLN A 186 16.45 -19.44 25.90
N ASP A 187 15.60 -18.89 26.76
CA ASP A 187 16.02 -18.17 27.97
C ASP A 187 16.98 -18.96 28.87
N HIS A 188 16.76 -20.27 29.03
CA HIS A 188 17.62 -21.13 29.85
C HIS A 188 18.98 -21.45 29.21
N SER A 189 19.11 -21.22 27.90
CA SER A 189 20.34 -21.42 27.13
C SER A 189 21.16 -20.13 27.00
N LEU A 190 20.65 -18.99 27.50
CA LEU A 190 21.41 -17.76 27.60
C LEU A 190 22.55 -17.93 28.60
N ASN A 191 23.68 -17.27 28.38
CA ASN A 191 24.64 -17.09 29.46
C ASN A 191 24.17 -15.97 30.41
N TRP A 192 24.71 -15.93 31.63
CA TRP A 192 24.27 -14.97 32.64
C TRP A 192 24.43 -13.51 32.20
N HIS A 193 25.50 -13.18 31.51
CA HIS A 193 25.75 -11.83 31.00
C HIS A 193 24.70 -11.42 29.95
N GLN A 194 24.37 -12.34 29.03
CA GLN A 194 23.31 -12.13 28.04
C GLN A 194 21.97 -11.91 28.72
N PHE A 195 21.61 -12.77 29.70
CA PHE A 195 20.38 -12.60 30.49
C PHE A 195 20.32 -11.24 31.20
N ASP A 196 21.41 -10.82 31.84
CA ASP A 196 21.45 -9.54 32.56
C ASP A 196 21.27 -8.33 31.64
N LEU A 197 21.82 -8.39 30.42
CA LEU A 197 21.62 -7.37 29.39
C LEU A 197 20.20 -7.40 28.81
N THR A 198 19.74 -8.57 28.39
CA THR A 198 18.46 -8.73 27.70
C THR A 198 17.28 -8.41 28.58
N LYS A 199 17.31 -8.75 29.88
CA LYS A 199 16.22 -8.39 30.82
C LYS A 199 16.05 -6.88 30.92
N ASN A 200 17.14 -6.11 30.95
CA ASN A 200 17.07 -4.66 31.11
C ASN A 200 16.47 -4.02 29.85
N SER A 201 16.87 -4.51 28.68
CA SER A 201 16.26 -4.14 27.41
C SER A 201 14.77 -4.50 27.36
N PHE A 202 14.40 -5.73 27.75
CA PHE A 202 13.01 -6.16 27.83
C PHE A 202 12.17 -5.24 28.74
N LEU A 203 12.66 -4.95 29.96
CA LEU A 203 11.98 -4.06 30.92
C LEU A 203 11.80 -2.63 30.36
N LEU A 204 12.79 -2.12 29.64
CA LEU A 204 12.68 -0.84 28.94
C LEU A 204 11.57 -0.86 27.88
N TYR A 205 11.43 -1.96 27.14
CA TYR A 205 10.45 -2.07 26.07
C TYR A 205 9.01 -2.25 26.57
N ILE A 206 8.78 -3.04 27.62
CA ILE A 206 7.43 -3.13 28.23
C ILE A 206 6.99 -1.78 28.80
N ASN A 207 7.93 -0.98 29.32
CA ASN A 207 7.66 0.38 29.79
C ASN A 207 7.28 1.31 28.62
N LYS A 208 8.05 1.29 27.53
CA LYS A 208 7.75 2.05 26.30
C LYS A 208 6.40 1.68 25.68
N LEU A 209 5.97 0.43 25.82
CA LEU A 209 4.68 -0.06 25.34
C LEU A 209 3.52 0.18 26.33
N ASN A 210 3.77 0.90 27.43
CA ASN A 210 2.78 1.24 28.45
C ASN A 210 2.02 0.02 28.98
N TRP A 211 2.74 -1.08 29.27
CA TRP A 211 2.14 -2.24 29.93
C TRP A 211 1.46 -1.84 31.26
N PRO A 212 0.44 -2.58 31.73
CA PRO A 212 -0.16 -2.29 33.03
C PRO A 212 0.88 -2.27 34.16
N GLU A 213 0.85 -1.23 35.01
CA GLU A 213 1.86 -0.99 36.06
C GLU A 213 2.06 -2.21 36.97
N LYS A 214 0.95 -2.86 37.36
CA LYS A 214 0.98 -4.10 38.16
C LYS A 214 1.82 -5.20 37.50
N ARG A 215 1.72 -5.37 36.18
CA ARG A 215 2.46 -6.38 35.41
C ARG A 215 3.92 -6.00 35.26
N GLN A 216 4.20 -4.72 34.96
CA GLN A 216 5.58 -4.21 34.90
C GLN A 216 6.30 -4.41 36.23
N TRP A 217 5.64 -4.09 37.35
CA TRP A 217 6.19 -4.26 38.68
C TRP A 217 6.48 -5.74 38.98
N ALA A 218 5.53 -6.63 38.71
CA ALA A 218 5.67 -8.05 39.02
C ALA A 218 6.85 -8.69 38.26
N ILE A 219 6.98 -8.44 36.95
CA ILE A 219 8.08 -8.98 36.15
C ILE A 219 9.43 -8.33 36.49
N THR A 220 9.44 -7.05 36.89
CA THR A 220 10.65 -6.39 37.39
C THR A 220 11.13 -7.06 38.67
N MET A 221 10.23 -7.27 39.64
CA MET A 221 10.55 -7.92 40.91
C MET A 221 11.00 -9.36 40.70
N PHE A 222 10.37 -10.10 39.78
CA PHE A 222 10.81 -11.43 39.39
C PHE A 222 12.27 -11.44 38.92
N PHE A 223 12.63 -10.60 37.95
CA PHE A 223 14.00 -10.54 37.46
C PHE A 223 14.99 -10.08 38.54
N MET A 224 14.61 -9.14 39.40
CA MET A 224 15.46 -8.73 40.52
C MET A 224 15.70 -9.88 41.49
N ASN A 225 14.66 -10.63 41.85
CA ASN A 225 14.76 -11.80 42.72
C ASN A 225 15.70 -12.86 42.15
N ILE A 226 15.70 -13.09 40.83
CA ILE A 226 16.64 -13.99 40.16
C ILE A 226 18.08 -13.49 40.29
N VAL A 227 18.31 -12.20 40.03
CA VAL A 227 19.67 -11.62 40.00
C VAL A 227 20.33 -11.60 41.37
N VAL A 228 19.56 -11.32 42.42
CA VAL A 228 20.05 -11.21 43.80
C VAL A 228 20.00 -12.53 44.57
N HIS A 229 19.52 -13.62 43.95
CA HIS A 229 19.30 -14.88 44.65
C HIS A 229 20.62 -15.50 45.14
N PRO A 230 20.72 -15.94 46.42
CA PRO A 230 21.94 -16.54 46.97
C PRO A 230 22.45 -17.78 46.21
N CYS A 231 21.53 -18.59 45.66
CA CYS A 231 21.85 -19.78 44.84
C CYS A 231 22.79 -19.44 43.67
N ARG A 232 22.85 -18.19 43.21
CA ARG A 232 23.74 -17.78 42.12
C ARG A 232 25.20 -18.13 42.38
N THR A 233 25.67 -18.04 43.63
CA THR A 233 27.07 -18.34 43.98
C THR A 233 27.34 -19.84 44.17
N GLU A 234 26.31 -20.68 44.10
CA GLU A 234 26.44 -22.13 44.24
C GLU A 234 26.87 -22.78 42.91
N PRO A 235 27.45 -24.00 42.94
CA PRO A 235 27.77 -24.72 41.71
C PRO A 235 26.49 -24.96 40.87
N PHE A 236 26.56 -24.66 39.57
CA PHE A 236 25.42 -24.66 38.65
C PHE A 236 24.28 -23.70 39.02
N GLY A 237 24.52 -22.77 39.95
CA GLY A 237 23.55 -21.80 40.43
C GLY A 237 22.98 -20.92 39.32
N GLU A 238 23.84 -20.34 38.50
CA GLU A 238 23.43 -19.52 37.35
C GLU A 238 22.58 -20.34 36.35
N CYS A 239 23.01 -21.55 35.98
CA CYS A 239 22.24 -22.42 35.08
C CYS A 239 20.85 -22.77 35.65
N THR A 240 20.78 -23.08 36.95
CA THR A 240 19.53 -23.43 37.62
C THR A 240 18.59 -22.24 37.69
N LEU A 241 19.10 -21.05 38.02
CA LEU A 241 18.32 -19.82 38.08
C LEU A 241 17.80 -19.41 36.71
N LEU A 242 18.59 -19.59 35.65
CA LEU A 242 18.16 -19.32 34.27
C LEU A 242 17.11 -20.32 33.79
N LEU A 243 17.24 -21.61 34.16
CA LEU A 243 16.22 -22.61 33.91
C LEU A 243 14.90 -22.26 34.60
N TYR A 244 14.97 -21.93 35.90
CA TYR A 244 13.81 -21.47 36.65
C TYR A 244 13.19 -20.23 36.03
N ALA A 245 14.02 -19.25 35.65
CA ALA A 245 13.58 -18.01 35.02
C ALA A 245 12.82 -18.30 33.72
N ALA A 246 13.38 -19.13 32.85
CA ALA A 246 12.78 -19.50 31.57
C ALA A 246 11.42 -20.20 31.74
N CYS A 247 11.35 -21.20 32.60
CA CYS A 247 10.11 -21.95 32.84
C CYS A 247 9.01 -21.06 33.40
N ILE A 248 9.31 -20.25 34.43
CA ILE A 248 8.33 -19.40 35.08
C ILE A 248 7.93 -18.21 34.20
N HIS A 249 8.86 -17.64 33.44
CA HIS A 249 8.57 -16.57 32.49
C HIS A 249 7.59 -17.06 31.42
N GLN A 250 7.81 -18.25 30.86
CA GLN A 250 6.92 -18.85 29.87
C GLN A 250 5.54 -19.18 30.45
N ASP A 251 5.50 -19.91 31.58
CA ASP A 251 4.24 -20.34 32.22
C ASP A 251 3.38 -19.15 32.66
N TRP A 252 4.03 -18.07 33.11
CA TRP A 252 3.33 -16.84 33.45
C TRP A 252 2.67 -16.18 32.23
N HIS A 253 3.38 -16.11 31.10
CA HIS A 253 2.82 -15.61 29.84
C HIS A 253 1.69 -16.47 29.30
N ASP A 254 1.83 -17.80 29.35
CA ASP A 254 0.78 -18.74 28.95
C ASP A 254 -0.46 -18.56 29.85
N SER A 255 -0.26 -18.35 31.14
CA SER A 255 -1.33 -18.07 32.10
C SER A 255 -2.00 -16.70 31.90
N LEU A 256 -1.29 -15.70 31.38
CA LEU A 256 -1.86 -14.39 31.03
C LEU A 256 -2.87 -14.49 29.89
N VAL A 257 -2.61 -15.35 28.90
CA VAL A 257 -3.54 -15.62 27.78
C VAL A 257 -4.84 -16.25 28.28
N LEU A 258 -4.77 -17.04 29.35
CA LEU A 258 -5.91 -17.72 29.98
C LEU A 258 -6.61 -16.90 31.08
N ASP A 259 -6.20 -15.64 31.30
CA ASP A 259 -6.68 -14.76 32.38
C ASP A 259 -6.57 -15.37 33.80
N ASN A 260 -5.56 -16.23 34.01
CA ASN A 260 -5.32 -16.92 35.28
C ASN A 260 -3.85 -16.76 35.74
N ALA A 261 -3.22 -15.66 35.35
CA ALA A 261 -1.83 -15.41 35.68
C ALA A 261 -1.60 -15.25 37.19
N PHE A 262 -0.64 -16.03 37.69
CA PHE A 262 -0.17 -15.90 39.06
C PHE A 262 0.77 -14.68 39.21
N ASP A 263 1.07 -14.32 40.46
CA ASP A 263 2.04 -13.27 40.74
C ASP A 263 3.47 -13.80 40.58
N ILE A 264 4.08 -13.51 39.42
CA ILE A 264 5.45 -13.94 39.08
C ILE A 264 6.51 -13.36 40.02
N SER A 265 6.20 -12.30 40.77
CA SER A 265 7.15 -11.73 41.75
C SER A 265 7.39 -12.65 42.95
N ILE A 266 6.47 -13.58 43.23
CA ILE A 266 6.56 -14.50 44.35
C ILE A 266 7.47 -15.67 43.98
N PHE A 267 8.64 -15.73 44.61
CA PHE A 267 9.66 -16.72 44.31
C PHE A 267 9.34 -18.09 44.93
N ASN A 268 9.28 -19.14 44.11
CA ASN A 268 8.99 -20.50 44.55
C ASN A 268 10.28 -21.29 44.85
N LEU A 269 10.72 -21.22 46.12
CA LEU A 269 11.93 -21.91 46.58
C LEU A 269 11.85 -23.43 46.47
N THR A 270 10.64 -24.01 46.60
CA THR A 270 10.44 -25.47 46.48
C THR A 270 10.70 -25.92 45.05
N LEU A 271 10.14 -25.20 44.08
CA LEU A 271 10.36 -25.48 42.67
C LEU A 271 11.83 -25.29 42.28
N LEU A 272 12.49 -24.22 42.76
CA LEU A 272 13.91 -24.00 42.51
C LEU A 272 14.74 -25.20 43.00
N LYS A 273 14.50 -25.68 44.23
CA LYS A 273 15.24 -26.85 44.78
C LYS A 273 15.08 -28.10 43.91
N ASN A 274 13.86 -28.38 43.46
CA ASN A 274 13.60 -29.52 42.57
C ASN A 274 14.40 -29.38 41.26
N MET A 275 14.41 -28.19 40.65
CA MET A 275 15.21 -27.91 39.46
C MET A 275 16.71 -28.02 39.72
N THR A 276 17.20 -27.56 40.88
CA THR A 276 18.60 -27.73 41.29
C THR A 276 18.97 -29.21 41.31
N GLU A 277 18.15 -30.05 41.95
CA GLU A 277 18.39 -31.49 42.03
C GLU A 277 18.40 -32.14 40.64
N GLU A 278 17.50 -31.75 39.74
CA GLU A 278 17.47 -32.22 38.35
C GLU A 278 18.74 -31.85 37.58
N VAL A 279 19.19 -30.59 37.67
CA VAL A 279 20.43 -30.12 37.03
C VAL A 279 21.64 -30.90 37.55
N TRP A 280 21.72 -31.11 38.87
CA TRP A 280 22.77 -31.90 39.49
C TRP A 280 22.75 -33.36 39.05
N ASN A 281 21.57 -33.97 38.98
CA ASN A 281 21.43 -35.36 38.53
C ASN A 281 21.83 -35.53 37.07
N LYS A 282 21.46 -34.57 36.21
CA LYS A 282 21.86 -34.55 34.80
C LYS A 282 23.39 -34.46 34.64
N SER A 283 24.02 -33.51 35.34
CA SER A 283 25.49 -33.34 35.30
C SER A 283 26.24 -34.58 35.82
N ARG A 284 25.74 -35.23 36.88
CA ARG A 284 26.29 -36.49 37.38
C ARG A 284 26.19 -37.61 36.34
N LEU A 285 25.07 -37.70 35.64
CA LEU A 285 24.85 -38.71 34.61
C LEU A 285 25.78 -38.50 33.41
N GLU A 286 25.91 -37.25 32.94
CA GLU A 286 26.82 -36.86 31.85
C GLU A 286 28.28 -37.22 32.19
N SER A 287 28.71 -36.89 33.42
CA SER A 287 30.05 -37.24 33.92
C SER A 287 30.29 -38.77 33.93
N LEU A 288 29.29 -39.56 34.31
CA LEU A 288 29.39 -41.03 34.30
C LEU A 288 29.47 -41.58 32.87
N THR A 289 28.76 -40.96 31.91
CA THR A 289 28.80 -41.38 30.50
C THR A 289 30.14 -41.05 29.84
N GLU A 290 30.72 -39.88 30.11
CA GLU A 290 32.04 -39.48 29.57
C GLU A 290 33.17 -40.38 30.08
N VAL A 291 33.15 -40.72 31.39
CA VAL A 291 34.12 -41.66 31.96
C VAL A 291 33.98 -43.05 31.31
N SER A 292 32.75 -43.50 31.05
CA SER A 292 32.51 -44.79 30.38
C SER A 292 32.95 -44.79 28.91
N SER A 293 32.81 -43.68 28.18
CA SER A 293 33.30 -43.57 26.79
C SER A 293 34.82 -43.50 26.74
N SER A 294 35.47 -42.72 27.61
CA SER A 294 36.93 -42.63 27.66
C SER A 294 37.60 -43.94 28.11
N GLN A 295 36.95 -44.72 28.98
CA GLN A 295 37.41 -46.07 29.34
C GLN A 295 37.30 -47.06 28.17
N LYS A 296 36.24 -46.98 27.35
CA LYS A 296 36.08 -47.81 26.14
C LYS A 296 37.07 -47.45 25.05
N GLU A 297 37.34 -46.16 24.82
CA GLU A 297 38.36 -45.70 23.86
C GLU A 297 39.77 -46.13 24.29
N SER A 298 40.08 -46.02 25.58
CA SER A 298 41.35 -46.49 26.13
C SER A 298 41.51 -48.00 25.97
N GLN A 299 40.47 -48.80 26.20
CA GLN A 299 40.51 -50.26 25.97
C GLN A 299 40.68 -50.63 24.49
N CYS A 300 40.15 -49.84 23.57
CA CYS A 300 40.29 -50.08 22.12
C CYS A 300 41.70 -49.78 21.61
N CYS A 301 42.43 -48.84 22.22
CA CYS A 301 43.82 -48.54 21.88
C CYS A 301 44.86 -49.57 22.35
N PHE A 302 44.50 -50.51 23.25
CA PHE A 302 45.40 -51.56 23.75
C PHE A 302 45.25 -52.93 23.03
N GLN A 303 44.53 -53.00 21.90
CA GLN A 303 44.28 -54.24 21.15
C GLN A 303 45.00 -54.36 19.78
N TYR A 304 46.09 -53.62 19.56
CA TYR A 304 46.96 -53.82 18.38
C TYR A 304 48.35 -54.31 18.77
#